data_AF-A0A9D9ZDJ4-F1
#
_entry.id   AF-A0A9D9ZDJ4-F1
#
_cell.length_a   1.000
_cell.length_b   1.000
_cell.length_c   1.000
_cell.angle_alpha   90.00
_cell.angle_beta   90.00
_cell.angle_gamma   90.00
#
_symmetry.space_group_name_H-M   'P 1'
#
loop_
_entity.id
_entity.type
_entity.pdbx_description
1 polymer ?
#
loop_
_entity_poly.entity_id
_entity_poly.type
_entity_poly.pdbx_seq_one_letter_code
_entity_poly.pdbx_strand_id
1 'polypeptide(L)'
;MDNISGYKDRAIESLTGKWGNSAIATLIYTIILGGIPITFSYFVALTQSWLTMSDPLGNIIQIVLLPIFWGFEIMFLENIRKGDQELDLGKMFEGFKDYFRIMLTNLLVGIYTLLWTLLLIIPGIIKMYSYSMTNYVLLDDPDLKYNSAIEKSMAMMKG
;
A
#
# COMPACT_ATOMS: atom_id res chain seq x y z
N MET A 1 6.65 -33.14 -14.57
CA MET A 1 6.85 -32.32 -13.35
C MET A 1 7.96 -31.35 -13.66
N ASP A 2 7.66 -30.05 -13.65
CA ASP A 2 8.67 -29.02 -13.92
C ASP A 2 9.76 -29.07 -12.83
N ASN A 3 11.00 -29.18 -13.28
CA ASN A 3 12.21 -29.11 -12.46
C ASN A 3 12.31 -27.71 -11.81
N ILE A 4 12.78 -27.64 -10.56
CA ILE A 4 13.06 -26.39 -9.82
C ILE A 4 13.93 -25.43 -10.65
N SER A 5 14.85 -25.94 -11.48
CA SER A 5 15.66 -25.12 -12.38
C SER A 5 14.81 -24.39 -13.41
N GLY A 6 13.75 -25.00 -13.95
CA GLY A 6 12.87 -24.35 -14.93
C GLY A 6 12.09 -23.18 -14.36
N TYR A 7 11.69 -23.24 -13.09
CA TYR A 7 11.09 -22.08 -12.41
C TYR A 7 12.09 -20.97 -12.16
N LYS A 8 13.33 -21.32 -11.78
CA LYS A 8 14.42 -20.36 -11.59
C LYS A 8 14.75 -19.63 -12.89
N ASP A 9 14.87 -20.37 -13.99
CA ASP A 9 15.26 -19.81 -15.28
C ASP A 9 14.19 -18.85 -15.82
N ARG A 10 12.90 -19.23 -15.72
CA ARG A 10 11.76 -18.34 -16.04
C ARG A 10 11.70 -17.09 -15.15
N ALA A 11 12.02 -17.23 -13.86
CA ALA A 11 12.06 -16.09 -12.95
C ALA A 11 13.20 -15.13 -13.31
N ILE A 12 14.38 -15.63 -13.64
CA ILE A 12 15.53 -14.82 -14.05
C ILE A 12 15.25 -14.12 -15.38
N GLU A 13 14.67 -14.82 -16.35
CA GLU A 13 14.29 -14.26 -17.66
C GLU A 13 13.26 -13.12 -17.51
N SER A 14 12.33 -13.24 -16.56
CA SER A 14 11.37 -12.17 -16.25
C SER A 14 12.02 -10.91 -15.65
N LEU A 15 13.20 -11.06 -15.03
CA LEU A 15 13.94 -9.96 -14.37
C LEU A 15 14.98 -9.31 -15.30
N THR A 16 15.46 -10.03 -16.32
CA THR A 16 16.45 -9.51 -17.27
C THR A 16 15.88 -8.35 -18.07
N GLY A 17 16.48 -7.16 -17.94
CA GLY A 17 16.10 -5.93 -18.63
C GLY A 17 15.23 -4.95 -17.84
N LYS A 18 14.54 -5.41 -16.78
CA LYS A 18 13.55 -4.60 -16.02
C LYS A 18 13.96 -4.28 -14.59
N TRP A 19 14.89 -5.04 -14.02
CA TRP A 19 15.28 -4.93 -12.60
C TRP A 19 15.91 -3.57 -12.21
N GLY A 20 16.62 -2.92 -13.13
CA GLY A 20 17.29 -1.63 -12.84
C GLY A 20 16.30 -0.52 -12.48
N ASN A 21 15.23 -0.38 -13.27
CA ASN A 21 14.22 0.63 -13.02
C ASN A 21 13.40 0.31 -11.75
N SER A 22 13.13 -0.98 -11.46
CA SER A 22 12.49 -1.40 -10.21
C SER A 22 13.35 -1.10 -8.98
N ALA A 23 14.67 -1.30 -9.09
CA ALA A 23 15.61 -0.99 -8.03
C ALA A 23 15.67 0.52 -7.75
N ILE A 24 15.69 1.34 -8.80
CA ILE A 24 15.65 2.81 -8.69
C ILE A 24 14.33 3.27 -8.05
N ALA A 25 13.19 2.72 -8.48
CA ALA A 25 11.89 3.01 -7.89
C ALA A 25 11.86 2.66 -6.39
N THR A 26 12.39 1.50 -6.01
CA THR A 26 12.49 1.06 -4.61
C THR A 26 13.43 1.95 -3.79
N LEU A 27 14.53 2.42 -4.37
CA LEU A 27 15.46 3.33 -3.72
C LEU A 27 14.81 4.70 -3.49
N ILE A 28 14.15 5.27 -4.50
CA ILE A 28 13.42 6.53 -4.37
C ILE A 28 12.32 6.40 -3.31
N TYR A 29 11.57 5.30 -3.35
CA TYR A 29 10.54 4.97 -2.37
C TYR A 29 11.07 4.94 -0.93
N THR A 30 12.18 4.24 -0.69
CA THR A 30 12.79 4.14 0.65
C THR A 30 13.35 5.48 1.14
N ILE A 31 13.87 6.32 0.25
CA ILE A 31 14.27 7.69 0.62
C ILE A 31 13.07 8.53 1.01
N ILE A 32 11.97 8.45 0.25
CA ILE A 32 10.77 9.24 0.51
C ILE A 32 10.09 8.83 1.82
N LEU A 33 9.90 7.53 2.06
CA LEU A 33 9.20 7.06 3.26
C LEU A 33 10.09 6.95 4.50
N GLY A 34 11.38 6.66 4.33
CA GLY A 34 12.32 6.52 5.44
C GLY A 34 13.18 7.76 5.63
N GLY A 35 13.88 8.18 4.57
CA GLY A 35 14.86 9.26 4.63
C GLY A 35 14.27 10.62 5.04
N ILE A 36 13.16 11.04 4.43
CA ILE A 36 12.55 12.35 4.70
C ILE A 36 11.99 12.44 6.14
N PRO A 37 11.17 11.49 6.62
CA PRO A 37 10.64 11.58 8.00
C PRO A 37 11.74 11.48 9.05
N ILE A 38 12.73 10.61 8.85
CA ILE A 38 13.83 10.43 9.80
C ILE A 38 14.65 11.73 9.93
N THR A 39 15.04 12.34 8.80
CA THR A 39 15.83 13.58 8.82
C THR A 39 15.05 14.75 9.41
N PHE A 40 13.75 14.85 9.11
CA PHE A 40 12.87 15.86 9.70
C PHE A 40 12.73 15.68 11.21
N SER A 41 12.44 14.46 11.69
CA SER A 41 12.31 14.18 13.12
C SER A 41 13.62 14.40 13.88
N TYR A 42 14.79 14.11 13.29
CA TYR A 42 16.08 14.47 13.89
C TYR A 42 16.26 15.99 13.99
N PHE A 43 15.90 16.75 12.96
CA PHE A 43 15.95 18.21 13.00
C PHE A 43 15.01 18.80 14.07
N VAL A 44 13.79 18.27 14.18
CA VAL A 44 12.84 18.66 15.22
C VAL A 44 13.37 18.30 16.61
N ALA A 45 13.95 17.12 16.79
CA ALA A 45 14.55 16.69 18.05
C ALA A 45 15.73 17.58 18.50
N LEU A 46 16.48 18.17 17.56
CA LEU A 46 17.56 19.12 17.87
C LEU A 46 17.04 20.50 18.30
N THR A 47 15.83 20.86 17.90
CA THR A 47 15.23 22.18 18.16
C THR A 47 14.22 22.17 19.31
N GLN A 48 13.65 21.01 19.63
CA GLN A 48 12.71 20.86 20.73
C GLN A 48 13.43 20.48 22.04
N SER A 49 13.02 21.14 23.13
CA SER A 49 13.40 20.73 24.48
C SER A 49 12.77 19.38 24.83
N TRP A 50 13.47 18.56 25.61
CA TRP A 50 13.03 17.25 26.10
C TRP A 50 11.66 17.19 26.81
N LEU A 51 11.04 18.34 27.09
CA LEU A 51 9.74 18.48 27.76
C LEU A 51 8.52 18.31 26.83
N THR A 52 8.69 18.39 25.51
CA THR A 52 7.62 18.15 24.51
C THR A 52 7.77 16.76 23.91
N MET A 53 7.32 15.72 24.62
CA MET A 53 7.48 14.31 24.23
C MET A 53 6.58 13.84 23.06
N SER A 54 6.19 14.72 22.16
CA SER A 54 5.53 14.33 20.91
C SER A 54 6.02 15.22 19.78
N ASP A 55 6.48 14.62 18.69
CA ASP A 55 6.70 15.28 17.40
C ASP A 55 5.42 15.13 16.56
N PRO A 56 4.38 15.97 16.78
CA PRO A 56 3.15 15.88 16.01
C PRO A 56 3.38 16.15 14.52
N LEU A 57 4.41 16.95 14.18
CA LEU A 57 4.70 17.32 12.79
C LEU A 57 5.28 16.12 12.01
N GLY A 58 6.21 15.37 12.59
CA GLY A 58 6.72 14.13 11.98
C GLY A 58 5.62 13.09 11.75
N ASN A 59 4.71 12.93 12.71
CA ASN A 59 3.56 12.02 12.58
C ASN A 59 2.59 12.46 11.46
N ILE A 60 2.34 13.77 11.30
CA ILE A 60 1.50 14.30 10.22
C ILE A 60 2.16 14.03 8.85
N ILE A 61 3.47 14.23 8.72
CA ILE A 61 4.20 13.94 7.48
C ILE A 61 4.04 12.47 7.09
N GLN A 62 4.11 11.54 8.05
CA GLN A 62 3.94 10.13 7.78
C GLN A 62 2.53 9.79 7.25
N ILE A 63 1.50 10.41 7.81
CA ILE A 63 0.11 10.25 7.34
C ILE A 63 -0.04 10.77 5.90
N VAL A 64 0.61 11.88 5.56
CA VAL A 64 0.57 12.46 4.20
C VAL A 64 1.31 11.60 3.18
N LEU A 65 2.27 10.77 3.60
CA LEU A 65 3.05 9.90 2.73
C LEU A 65 2.44 8.50 2.52
N LEU A 66 1.42 8.11 3.30
CA LEU A 66 0.68 6.85 3.10
C LEU A 66 0.17 6.59 1.66
N PRO A 67 -0.34 7.57 0.90
CA PRO A 67 -0.73 7.33 -0.49
C PRO A 67 0.42 6.93 -1.42
N ILE A 68 1.66 7.31 -1.10
CA ILE A 68 2.86 6.91 -1.87
C ILE A 68 3.15 5.42 -1.66
N PHE A 69 2.93 4.92 -0.44
CA PHE A 69 2.98 3.49 -0.13
C PHE A 69 2.07 2.71 -1.08
N TRP A 70 0.82 3.14 -1.19
CA TRP A 70 -0.16 2.47 -2.02
C TRP A 70 0.11 2.63 -3.53
N GLY A 71 0.52 3.82 -3.96
CA GLY A 71 0.92 4.06 -5.36
C GLY A 71 2.14 3.21 -5.79
N PHE A 72 3.06 2.93 -4.87
CA PHE A 72 4.17 2.01 -5.09
C PHE A 72 3.70 0.57 -5.30
N GLU A 73 2.77 0.09 -4.47
CA GLU A 73 2.18 -1.26 -4.62
C GLU A 73 1.47 -1.42 -5.98
N ILE A 74 0.66 -0.43 -6.37
CA ILE A 74 -0.01 -0.44 -7.69
C ILE A 74 1.01 -0.49 -8.82
N MET A 75 2.04 0.36 -8.77
CA MET A 75 3.05 0.41 -9.82
C MET A 75 3.73 -0.95 -9.99
N PHE A 76 4.07 -1.62 -8.88
CA PHE A 76 4.64 -2.97 -8.94
C PHE A 76 3.65 -4.01 -9.48
N LEU A 77 2.38 -3.95 -9.07
CA LEU A 77 1.33 -4.83 -9.61
C LEU A 77 1.13 -4.63 -11.12
N GLU A 78 1.11 -3.38 -11.58
CA GLU A 78 1.02 -3.07 -13.00
C GLU A 78 2.26 -3.51 -13.77
N ASN A 79 3.46 -3.35 -13.20
CA ASN A 79 4.70 -3.82 -13.80
C ASN A 79 4.69 -5.34 -14.00
N ILE A 80 4.14 -6.10 -13.04
CA ILE A 80 3.98 -7.55 -13.16
C ILE A 80 2.89 -7.90 -14.19
N ARG A 81 1.77 -7.17 -14.21
CA ARG A 81 0.63 -7.43 -15.10
C ARG A 81 0.89 -7.06 -16.56
N LYS A 82 1.58 -5.95 -16.82
CA LYS A 82 1.78 -5.36 -18.15
C LYS A 82 3.18 -5.60 -18.71
N GLY A 83 3.93 -6.52 -18.11
CA GLY A 83 5.39 -6.68 -18.09
C GLY A 83 6.21 -6.42 -19.34
N ASP A 84 6.10 -5.23 -19.94
CA ASP A 84 6.83 -4.68 -21.09
C ASP A 84 6.79 -3.13 -21.13
N GLN A 85 6.04 -2.47 -20.25
CA GLN A 85 6.07 -1.00 -20.14
C GLN A 85 7.19 -0.53 -19.21
N GLU A 86 7.87 0.56 -19.60
CA GLU A 86 8.79 1.27 -18.73
C GLU A 86 8.10 1.69 -17.43
N LEU A 87 8.79 1.50 -16.31
CA LEU A 87 8.30 1.90 -14.99
C LEU A 87 8.16 3.42 -14.92
N ASP A 88 6.91 3.88 -14.94
CA ASP A 88 6.58 5.27 -14.71
C ASP A 88 6.55 5.58 -13.21
N LEU A 89 7.61 6.23 -12.74
CA LEU A 89 7.73 6.69 -11.36
C LEU A 89 6.61 7.69 -10.97
N GLY A 90 6.01 8.36 -11.96
CA GLY A 90 4.85 9.23 -11.77
C GLY A 90 3.64 8.51 -11.17
N LYS A 91 3.52 7.19 -11.39
CA LYS A 91 2.42 6.38 -10.84
C LYS A 91 2.45 6.23 -9.33
N MET A 92 3.61 6.40 -8.69
CA MET A 92 3.68 6.48 -7.22
C MET A 92 2.85 7.65 -6.68
N PHE A 93 2.77 8.73 -7.46
CA PHE A 93 2.02 9.93 -7.10
C PHE A 93 0.55 9.84 -7.53
N GLU A 94 0.18 8.89 -8.40
CA GLU A 94 -1.24 8.66 -8.72
C GLU A 94 -2.03 8.15 -7.51
N GLY A 95 -1.35 7.51 -6.55
CA GLY A 95 -1.92 7.19 -5.24
C GLY A 95 -2.53 8.40 -4.52
N PHE A 96 -2.07 9.64 -4.79
CA PHE A 96 -2.67 10.86 -4.25
C PHE A 96 -4.03 11.21 -4.87
N LYS A 97 -4.29 10.84 -6.13
CA LYS A 97 -5.56 11.18 -6.83
C LYS A 97 -6.74 10.44 -6.21
N ASP A 98 -6.55 9.15 -5.90
CA ASP A 98 -7.58 8.31 -5.29
C ASP A 98 -7.44 8.19 -3.77
N TYR A 99 -6.49 8.92 -3.18
CA TYR A 99 -6.14 8.82 -1.76
C TYR A 99 -7.35 8.93 -0.84
N PHE A 100 -8.16 9.97 -0.99
CA PHE A 100 -9.32 10.17 -0.12
C PHE A 100 -10.35 9.04 -0.23
N ARG A 101 -10.59 8.51 -1.45
CA ARG A 101 -11.52 7.39 -1.66
C ARG A 101 -11.02 6.13 -0.94
N ILE A 102 -9.74 5.80 -1.14
CA ILE A 102 -9.13 4.59 -0.60
C ILE A 102 -8.93 4.70 0.91
N MET A 103 -8.47 5.86 1.40
CA MET A 103 -8.32 6.16 2.82
C MET A 103 -9.65 6.03 3.55
N LEU A 104 -10.74 6.62 3.02
CA LEU A 104 -12.07 6.50 3.62
C LEU A 104 -12.58 5.06 3.61
N THR A 105 -12.31 4.30 2.54
CA THR A 105 -12.72 2.90 2.47
C THR A 105 -11.92 2.03 3.46
N ASN A 106 -10.61 2.23 3.58
CA ASN A 106 -9.77 1.55 4.57
C ASN A 106 -10.16 1.95 6.00
N LEU A 107 -10.52 3.22 6.24
CA LEU A 107 -11.06 3.67 7.52
C LEU A 107 -12.36 2.94 7.85
N LEU A 108 -13.26 2.78 6.88
CA LEU A 108 -14.51 2.03 7.04
C LEU A 108 -14.25 0.54 7.35
N VAL A 109 -13.34 -0.09 6.62
CA VAL A 109 -12.88 -1.46 6.88
C VAL A 109 -12.31 -1.59 8.29
N GLY A 110 -11.49 -0.63 8.72
CA GLY A 110 -10.93 -0.56 10.06
C GLY A 110 -12.01 -0.44 11.13
N ILE A 111 -12.97 0.48 10.96
CA ILE A 111 -14.11 0.64 11.87
C ILE A 111 -14.93 -0.64 11.94
N TYR A 112 -15.27 -1.26 10.81
CA TYR A 112 -16.02 -2.51 10.82
C TYR A 112 -15.24 -3.63 11.49
N THR A 113 -13.95 -3.77 11.20
CA THR A 113 -13.09 -4.77 11.84
C THR A 113 -13.04 -4.55 13.35
N LEU A 114 -12.87 -3.30 13.81
CA LEU A 114 -12.90 -2.95 15.22
C LEU A 114 -14.24 -3.24 15.88
N LEU A 115 -15.36 -2.95 15.22
CA LEU A 115 -16.69 -3.27 15.75
C LEU A 115 -16.89 -4.78 15.89
N TRP A 116 -16.45 -5.56 14.91
CA TRP A 116 -16.53 -7.03 14.96
C TRP A 116 -15.59 -7.62 16.02
N THR A 117 -14.36 -7.13 16.14
CA THR A 117 -13.41 -7.59 17.15
C THR A 117 -13.83 -7.21 18.57
N LEU A 118 -14.43 -6.02 18.75
CA LEU A 118 -14.97 -5.57 20.04
C LEU A 118 -16.15 -6.43 20.48
N LEU A 119 -16.98 -6.88 19.54
CA LEU A 119 -18.07 -7.80 19.82
C LEU A 119 -17.53 -9.19 20.20
N LEU A 120 -16.66 -9.76 19.35
CA LEU A 120 -16.01 -11.06 19.54
C LEU A 120 -14.72 -11.16 18.68
N ILE A 121 -13.62 -11.66 19.25
CA ILE A 121 -12.31 -11.72 18.55
C ILE A 121 -12.38 -12.59 17.27
N ILE A 122 -13.02 -13.76 17.34
CA ILE A 122 -13.09 -14.73 16.23
C ILE A 122 -13.76 -14.17 14.96
N PRO A 123 -15.00 -13.63 15.01
CA PRO A 123 -15.60 -13.03 13.82
C PRO A 123 -14.85 -11.79 13.32
N GLY A 124 -14.13 -11.07 14.19
CA GLY A 124 -13.24 -9.99 13.79
C GLY A 124 -12.14 -10.44 12.83
N ILE A 125 -11.47 -11.56 13.13
CA ILE A 125 -10.42 -12.13 12.27
C ILE A 125 -11.01 -12.56 10.92
N ILE A 126 -12.16 -13.24 10.92
CA ILE A 126 -12.83 -13.69 9.68
C ILE A 126 -13.17 -12.48 8.79
N LYS A 127 -13.68 -11.41 9.40
CA LYS A 127 -14.01 -10.18 8.67
C LYS A 127 -12.78 -9.45 8.13
N MET A 128 -11.68 -9.41 8.88
CA MET A 128 -10.40 -8.86 8.43
C MET A 128 -9.95 -9.51 7.12
N TYR A 129 -10.00 -10.85 7.04
CA TYR A 129 -9.69 -11.55 5.80
C TYR A 129 -10.67 -11.17 4.70
N SER A 130 -11.99 -11.20 4.95
CA SER A 130 -13.02 -10.87 3.95
C SER A 130 -12.86 -9.47 3.30
N TYR A 131 -12.19 -8.55 3.99
CA TYR A 131 -11.95 -7.17 3.53
C TYR A 131 -10.59 -6.96 2.86
N SER A 132 -9.67 -7.92 2.91
CA SER A 132 -8.33 -7.77 2.32
C SER A 132 -8.37 -7.50 0.81
N MET A 133 -9.41 -8.01 0.12
CA MET A 133 -9.58 -7.83 -1.32
C MET A 133 -10.14 -6.46 -1.72
N THR A 134 -10.61 -5.66 -0.76
CA THR A 134 -11.23 -4.36 -1.02
C THR A 134 -10.30 -3.42 -1.80
N ASN A 135 -9.01 -3.42 -1.47
CA ASN A 135 -8.02 -2.56 -2.13
C ASN A 135 -7.82 -2.94 -3.61
N TYR A 136 -7.83 -4.22 -3.95
CA TYR A 136 -7.73 -4.67 -5.34
C TYR A 136 -9.00 -4.36 -6.14
N VAL A 137 -10.19 -4.49 -5.52
CA VAL A 137 -11.46 -4.10 -6.14
C VAL A 137 -11.48 -2.62 -6.49
N LEU A 138 -11.00 -1.77 -5.58
CA LEU A 138 -10.90 -0.32 -5.81
C LEU A 138 -9.91 0.06 -6.92
N LEU A 139 -8.92 -0.80 -7.18
CA LEU A 139 -7.96 -0.63 -8.26
C LEU A 139 -8.54 -1.05 -9.61
N ASP A 140 -9.22 -2.19 -9.64
CA ASP A 140 -9.78 -2.75 -10.89
C ASP A 140 -11.07 -2.02 -11.32
N ASP A 141 -11.79 -1.38 -10.39
CA ASP A 141 -13.07 -0.71 -10.64
C ASP A 141 -13.12 0.69 -9.96
N PRO A 142 -12.61 1.74 -10.63
CA PRO A 142 -12.42 3.07 -10.02
C PRO A 142 -13.73 3.82 -9.73
N ASP A 143 -14.87 3.34 -10.25
CA ASP A 143 -16.21 3.89 -10.01
C ASP A 143 -16.84 3.35 -8.72
N LEU A 144 -16.39 2.19 -8.22
CA LEU A 144 -16.86 1.62 -6.96
C LEU A 144 -16.24 2.36 -5.76
N LYS A 145 -17.08 2.67 -4.76
CA LYS A 145 -16.66 3.43 -3.57
C LYS A 145 -17.23 2.81 -2.28
N TYR A 146 -16.49 2.96 -1.18
CA TYR A 146 -16.95 2.70 0.18
C TYR A 146 -17.53 1.28 0.37
N ASN A 147 -18.81 1.19 0.73
CA ASN A 147 -19.51 -0.05 1.02
C ASN A 147 -19.61 -0.98 -0.19
N SER A 148 -19.79 -0.44 -1.40
CA SER A 148 -19.93 -1.28 -2.60
C SER A 148 -18.65 -2.06 -2.90
N ALA A 149 -17.48 -1.46 -2.63
CA ALA A 149 -16.20 -2.16 -2.77
C ALA A 149 -16.01 -3.24 -1.69
N ILE A 150 -16.41 -2.95 -0.45
CA ILE A 150 -16.36 -3.89 0.68
C ILE A 150 -17.30 -5.08 0.45
N GLU A 151 -18.50 -4.82 -0.06
CA GLU A 151 -19.50 -5.86 -0.37
C GLU A 151 -19.03 -6.76 -1.52
N LYS A 152 -18.45 -6.17 -2.58
CA LYS A 152 -17.84 -6.93 -3.68
C LYS A 152 -16.66 -7.77 -3.18
N SER A 153 -15.81 -7.24 -2.30
CA SER A 153 -14.74 -7.99 -1.62
C SER A 153 -15.29 -9.18 -0.84
N MET A 154 -16.34 -8.99 -0.04
CA MET A 154 -16.99 -10.07 0.71
C MET A 154 -17.64 -11.11 -0.21
N ALA A 155 -18.26 -10.68 -1.31
CA ALA A 155 -18.90 -11.58 -2.28
C ALA A 155 -17.88 -12.48 -2.98
N MET A 156 -16.72 -11.94 -3.37
CA MET A 156 -15.64 -12.75 -3.97
C MET A 156 -15.05 -13.78 -3.01
N MET A 157 -15.16 -13.53 -1.70
CA MET A 157 -14.63 -14.39 -0.64
C MET A 157 -15.67 -15.41 -0.11
N LYS A 158 -16.94 -15.28 -0.51
CA LYS A 158 -17.99 -16.27 -0.26
C LYS A 158 -17.96 -17.30 -1.39
N GLY A 159 -17.19 -18.37 -1.17
CA GLY A 159 -17.26 -19.60 -1.96
C GLY A 159 -18.43 -20.48 -1.55
#